data_AF-A0A3D3J0S2-F1
#
_entry.id   AF-A0A3D3J0S2-F1
#
_cell.length_a   1.000
_cell.length_b   1.000
_cell.length_c   1.000
_cell.angle_alpha   90.00
_cell.angle_beta   90.00
_cell.angle_gamma   90.00
#
_symmetry.space_group_name_H-M   'P 1'
#
loop_
_entity.id
_entity.type
_entity.pdbx_description
1 polymer ?
#
loop_
_entity_poly.entity_id
_entity_poly.type
_entity_poly.pdbx_seq_one_letter_code
_entity_poly.pdbx_strand_id
1 'polypeptide(L)'
;ELIMFLHSRINRVGKPYMLPPELKDEMKRDLDNEKVLTEAAKDIIAHCGSDGSSLRVKVENLSPNAAGQYSNDLIIINHLDNTGYAKTMAVLIHECMHHYLRHRGIILQDTASNEYLTDIATLYMGFGDYINRGYVMAGYIKRHEIRYIKKRISKLR
;
A
#
# COMPACT_ATOMS: atom_id res chain seq x y z
N GLU A 1 -12.27 16.18 -0.04
CA GLU A 1 -12.77 15.85 1.31
C GLU A 1 -11.97 14.71 1.94
N LEU A 2 -11.71 13.61 1.24
CA LEU A 2 -10.97 12.45 1.77
C LEU A 2 -9.59 12.76 2.38
N ILE A 3 -8.80 13.68 1.80
CA ILE A 3 -7.50 14.06 2.38
C ILE A 3 -7.69 14.72 3.77
N MET A 4 -8.70 15.59 3.92
CA MET A 4 -9.01 16.22 5.22
C MET A 4 -9.58 15.19 6.20
N PHE A 5 -10.39 14.25 5.70
CA PHE A 5 -10.89 13.13 6.49
C PHE A 5 -9.76 12.24 7.03
N LEU A 6 -8.76 11.91 6.22
CA LEU A 6 -7.56 11.21 6.70
C LEU A 6 -6.79 12.07 7.70
N HIS A 7 -6.62 13.36 7.42
CA HIS A 7 -5.90 14.26 8.30
C HIS A 7 -6.51 14.40 9.70
N SER A 8 -7.84 14.30 9.82
CA SER A 8 -8.52 14.31 11.13
C SER A 8 -8.49 12.97 11.88
N ARG A 9 -8.02 11.89 11.24
CA ARG A 9 -8.08 10.52 11.77
C ARG A 9 -6.71 9.88 12.01
N ILE A 10 -5.70 10.24 11.22
CA ILE A 10 -4.38 9.63 11.27
C ILE A 10 -3.26 10.66 11.17
N ASN A 11 -2.19 10.41 11.94
CA ASN A 11 -0.98 11.21 11.90
C ASN A 11 -0.22 10.92 10.61
N ARG A 12 0.16 11.99 9.91
CA ARG A 12 0.93 11.86 8.68
C ARG A 12 2.38 11.54 8.98
N VAL A 13 2.96 10.67 8.15
CA VAL A 13 4.40 10.50 8.08
C VAL A 13 4.99 11.58 7.19
N GLY A 14 5.77 12.50 7.77
CA GLY A 14 6.31 13.67 7.08
C GLY A 14 7.41 13.38 6.06
N LYS A 15 7.86 12.12 5.94
CA LYS A 15 8.95 11.69 5.06
C LYS A 15 8.47 10.66 4.03
N PRO A 16 9.06 10.63 2.81
CA PRO A 16 8.84 9.53 1.88
C PRO A 16 9.27 8.19 2.49
N TYR A 17 8.54 7.13 2.15
CA TYR A 17 8.92 5.77 2.52
C TYR A 17 10.10 5.29 1.67
N MET A 18 11.00 4.55 2.30
CA MET A 18 12.12 3.88 1.66
C MET A 18 12.24 2.47 2.23
N LEU A 19 12.00 1.45 1.39
CA LEU A 19 12.22 0.05 1.79
C LEU A 19 13.71 -0.18 2.10
N PRO A 20 14.05 -0.89 3.19
CA PRO A 20 15.41 -1.27 3.50
C PRO A 20 16.12 -1.95 2.31
N PRO A 21 17.37 -1.59 2.00
CA PRO A 21 18.09 -2.10 0.82
C PRO A 21 18.15 -3.64 0.75
N GLU A 22 18.34 -4.29 1.89
CA GLU A 22 18.38 -5.74 2.02
C GLU A 22 17.07 -6.40 1.59
N LEU A 23 15.92 -5.87 2.05
CA LEU A 23 14.61 -6.37 1.65
C LEU A 23 14.35 -6.10 0.17
N LYS A 24 14.74 -4.92 -0.32
CA LYS A 24 14.61 -4.56 -1.74
C LYS A 24 15.37 -5.52 -2.64
N ASP A 25 16.59 -5.90 -2.28
CA ASP A 25 17.44 -6.76 -3.09
C ASP A 25 17.01 -8.23 -3.01
N GLU A 26 16.48 -8.68 -1.88
CA GLU A 26 15.80 -9.99 -1.77
C GLU A 26 14.52 -10.04 -2.61
N MET A 27 13.64 -9.04 -2.50
CA MET A 27 12.40 -9.00 -3.29
C MET A 27 12.64 -8.98 -4.80
N LYS A 28 13.72 -8.34 -5.26
CA LYS A 28 14.08 -8.34 -6.68
C LYS A 28 14.58 -9.70 -7.18
N ARG A 29 15.13 -10.52 -6.30
CA ARG A 29 15.62 -11.87 -6.63
C ARG A 29 14.46 -12.85 -6.71
N ASP A 30 13.53 -12.74 -5.77
CA ASP A 30 12.36 -13.59 -5.68
C ASP A 30 11.16 -12.74 -5.25
N LEU A 31 10.27 -12.48 -6.21
CA LEU A 31 9.09 -11.64 -6.02
C LEU A 31 7.99 -12.35 -5.23
N ASP A 32 8.07 -13.67 -5.10
CA ASP A 32 7.09 -14.49 -4.40
C ASP A 32 7.58 -14.98 -3.03
N ASN A 33 8.74 -14.49 -2.59
CA ASN A 33 9.30 -14.85 -1.30
C ASN A 33 8.43 -14.29 -0.16
N GLU A 34 7.45 -15.08 0.29
CA GLU A 34 6.47 -14.72 1.32
C GLU A 34 7.12 -14.20 2.60
N LYS A 35 8.28 -14.74 2.99
CA LYS A 35 9.01 -14.29 4.18
C LYS A 35 9.52 -12.85 3.99
N VAL A 36 10.14 -12.56 2.85
CA VAL A 36 10.66 -11.23 2.52
C VAL A 36 9.51 -10.24 2.36
N LEU A 37 8.43 -10.65 1.68
CA LEU A 37 7.21 -9.85 1.53
C LEU A 37 6.57 -9.53 2.87
N THR A 38 6.54 -10.50 3.79
CA THR A 38 6.03 -10.31 5.15
C THR A 38 6.86 -9.26 5.91
N GLU A 39 8.20 -9.34 5.85
CA GLU A 39 9.05 -8.36 6.51
C GLU A 39 8.92 -6.96 5.87
N ALA A 40 8.78 -6.89 4.55
CA ALA A 40 8.48 -5.63 3.86
C ALA A 40 7.13 -5.05 4.28
N ALA A 41 6.10 -5.88 4.44
CA ALA A 41 4.77 -5.45 4.89
C ALA A 41 4.82 -4.91 6.33
N LYS A 42 5.55 -5.58 7.22
CA LYS A 42 5.79 -5.10 8.60
C LYS A 42 6.49 -3.75 8.61
N ASP A 43 7.51 -3.56 7.79
CA ASP A 43 8.22 -2.27 7.67
C ASP A 43 7.31 -1.15 7.15
N ILE A 44 6.44 -1.45 6.18
CA ILE A 44 5.41 -0.52 5.68
C ILE A 44 4.45 -0.09 6.81
N ILE A 45 3.95 -1.05 7.60
CA ILE A 45 3.05 -0.76 8.74
C ILE A 45 3.77 0.01 9.85
N ALA A 46 5.03 -0.33 10.13
CA ALA A 46 5.86 0.37 11.10
C ALA A 46 6.13 1.82 10.67
N HIS A 47 6.39 2.06 9.38
CA HIS A 47 6.49 3.43 8.83
C HIS A 47 5.22 4.22 9.08
N CYS A 48 4.05 3.57 9.05
CA CYS A 48 2.76 4.19 9.36
C CYS A 48 2.49 4.43 10.86
N GLY A 49 3.44 4.07 11.74
CA GLY A 49 3.32 4.22 13.19
C GLY A 49 2.35 3.23 13.84
N SER A 50 2.20 2.04 13.25
CA SER A 50 1.40 0.95 13.81
C SER A 50 2.27 -0.31 14.01
N ASP A 51 1.85 -1.18 14.93
CA ASP A 51 2.48 -2.50 15.08
C ASP A 51 1.95 -3.44 13.99
N GLY A 52 2.86 -4.07 13.27
CA GLY A 52 2.58 -5.07 12.23
C GLY A 52 3.06 -6.47 12.61
N SER A 53 3.45 -6.71 13.86
CA SER A 53 4.09 -7.96 14.31
C SER A 53 3.31 -9.23 13.96
N SER A 54 1.97 -9.18 13.97
CA SER A 54 1.07 -10.28 13.59
C SER A 54 0.92 -10.49 12.07
N LEU A 55 1.30 -9.50 11.27
CA LEU A 55 1.06 -9.45 9.83
C LEU A 55 1.85 -10.54 9.11
N ARG A 56 1.16 -11.19 8.17
CA ARG A 56 1.71 -12.20 7.27
C ARG A 56 1.31 -11.89 5.84
N VAL A 57 2.21 -12.16 4.90
CA VAL A 57 1.93 -12.10 3.46
C VAL A 57 1.99 -13.50 2.88
N LYS A 58 0.99 -13.85 2.08
CA LYS A 58 0.97 -15.05 1.24
C LYS A 58 0.90 -14.69 -0.22
N VAL A 59 1.48 -15.54 -1.06
CA VAL A 59 1.39 -15.44 -2.51
C VAL A 59 0.52 -16.58 -2.99
N GLU A 60 -0.61 -16.24 -3.61
CA GLU A 60 -1.58 -17.23 -4.09
C GLU A 60 -2.00 -16.90 -5.53
N ASN A 61 -2.44 -17.91 -6.28
CA ASN A 61 -3.04 -17.68 -7.60
C ASN A 61 -4.49 -17.22 -7.43
N LEU A 62 -4.68 -15.91 -7.25
CA LEU A 62 -5.99 -15.28 -7.25
C LEU A 62 -6.54 -15.17 -8.67
N SER A 63 -7.84 -14.85 -8.80
CA SER A 63 -8.42 -14.58 -10.12
C SER A 63 -7.64 -13.47 -10.85
N PRO A 64 -7.55 -13.48 -12.19
CA PRO A 64 -6.73 -12.54 -12.97
C PRO A 64 -7.01 -11.05 -12.70
N ASN A 65 -8.21 -10.74 -12.18
CA ASN A 65 -8.67 -9.38 -11.91
C ASN A 65 -8.37 -8.92 -10.47
N ALA A 66 -7.84 -9.79 -9.61
CA ALA A 66 -7.46 -9.45 -8.24
C ALA A 66 -5.93 -9.35 -8.14
N ALA A 67 -5.42 -8.18 -7.76
CA ALA A 67 -4.00 -7.98 -7.49
C ALA A 67 -3.61 -8.43 -6.06
N GLY A 68 -4.56 -8.36 -5.13
CA GLY A 68 -4.41 -8.80 -3.74
C GLY A 68 -5.74 -8.82 -2.99
N GLN A 69 -5.68 -9.30 -1.75
CA GLN A 69 -6.75 -9.31 -0.76
C GLN A 69 -6.14 -9.17 0.64
N TYR A 70 -6.95 -8.76 1.61
CA TYR A 70 -6.54 -8.72 3.01
C TYR A 70 -7.65 -9.26 3.92
N SER A 71 -7.27 -9.96 4.98
CA SER A 71 -8.18 -10.51 6.00
C SER A 71 -7.47 -10.59 7.34
N ASN A 72 -7.98 -9.88 8.35
CA ASN A 72 -7.38 -9.74 9.68
C ASN A 72 -5.89 -9.39 9.58
N ASP A 73 -4.99 -10.31 9.95
CA ASP A 73 -3.52 -10.16 9.92
C ASP A 73 -2.87 -10.81 8.68
N LEU A 74 -3.63 -11.12 7.64
CA LEU A 74 -3.14 -11.77 6.42
C LEU A 74 -3.36 -10.86 5.21
N ILE A 75 -2.28 -10.59 4.49
CA ILE A 75 -2.30 -10.03 3.14
C ILE A 75 -2.05 -11.17 2.17
N ILE A 76 -2.89 -11.30 1.16
CA ILE A 76 -2.70 -12.22 0.06
C ILE A 76 -2.40 -11.36 -1.15
N ILE A 77 -1.25 -11.56 -1.78
CA ILE A 77 -0.96 -10.96 -3.09
C ILE A 77 -1.11 -12.03 -4.15
N ASN A 78 -1.63 -11.65 -5.32
CA ASN A 78 -1.69 -12.58 -6.44
C ASN A 78 -0.25 -12.92 -6.86
N HIS A 79 -0.03 -14.13 -7.36
CA HIS A 79 1.18 -14.41 -8.13
C HIS A 79 1.14 -13.53 -9.38
N LEU A 80 2.07 -12.58 -9.45
CA LEU A 80 2.09 -11.60 -10.50
C LEU A 80 3.16 -11.99 -11.52
N ASP A 81 2.90 -13.05 -12.28
CA ASP A 81 3.72 -13.51 -13.40
C ASP A 81 4.17 -12.32 -14.28
N ASN A 82 5.48 -12.22 -14.54
CA ASN A 82 6.10 -11.16 -15.34
C ASN A 82 5.90 -9.71 -14.85
N THR A 83 5.53 -9.50 -13.59
CA THR A 83 5.45 -8.15 -13.04
C THR A 83 6.73 -7.80 -12.30
N GLY A 84 7.42 -6.75 -12.72
CA GLY A 84 8.65 -6.34 -12.04
C GLY A 84 8.39 -5.84 -10.61
N TYR A 85 9.44 -5.86 -9.78
CA TYR A 85 9.51 -5.33 -8.41
C TYR A 85 8.63 -4.09 -8.11
N ALA A 86 8.59 -3.12 -9.02
CA ALA A 86 7.81 -1.90 -8.83
C ALA A 86 6.30 -2.17 -8.66
N LYS A 87 5.76 -3.13 -9.40
CA LYS A 87 4.33 -3.50 -9.35
C LYS A 87 4.02 -4.30 -8.09
N THR A 88 4.85 -5.28 -7.75
CA THR A 88 4.75 -6.02 -6.47
C THR A 88 4.75 -5.08 -5.27
N MET A 89 5.66 -4.10 -5.24
CA MET A 89 5.70 -3.10 -4.17
C MET A 89 4.45 -2.22 -4.12
N ALA A 90 3.92 -1.79 -5.27
CA ALA A 90 2.72 -0.97 -5.29
C ALA A 90 1.49 -1.73 -4.76
N VAL A 91 1.33 -3.00 -5.16
CA VAL A 91 0.26 -3.88 -4.66
C VAL A 91 0.44 -4.13 -3.17
N LEU A 92 1.65 -4.48 -2.73
CA LEU A 92 1.91 -4.73 -1.31
C LEU A 92 1.57 -3.52 -0.44
N ILE A 93 1.98 -2.32 -0.86
CA ILE A 93 1.66 -1.07 -0.16
C ILE A 93 0.15 -0.81 -0.13
N HIS A 94 -0.55 -1.09 -1.24
CA HIS A 94 -2.01 -0.95 -1.32
C HIS A 94 -2.72 -1.82 -0.29
N GLU A 95 -2.39 -3.11 -0.26
CA GLU A 95 -2.99 -4.07 0.68
C GLU A 95 -2.60 -3.77 2.14
N CYS A 96 -1.35 -3.35 2.38
CA CYS A 96 -0.94 -2.87 3.71
C CYS A 96 -1.76 -1.66 4.16
N MET A 97 -2.14 -0.79 3.24
CA MET A 97 -2.91 0.40 3.57
C MET A 97 -4.37 0.08 3.87
N HIS A 98 -4.97 -0.88 3.14
CA HIS A 98 -6.24 -1.47 3.52
C HIS A 98 -6.21 -2.03 4.94
N HIS A 99 -5.19 -2.85 5.25
CA HIS A 99 -4.99 -3.39 6.59
C HIS A 99 -4.87 -2.30 7.65
N TYR A 100 -4.04 -1.29 7.41
CA TYR A 100 -3.83 -0.17 8.32
C TYR A 100 -5.12 0.63 8.59
N LEU A 101 -5.86 1.00 7.55
CA LEU A 101 -7.09 1.78 7.65
C LEU A 101 -8.17 1.00 8.42
N ARG A 102 -8.33 -0.30 8.12
CA ARG A 102 -9.25 -1.19 8.84
C ARG A 102 -8.95 -1.25 10.34
N HIS A 103 -7.68 -1.41 10.72
CA HIS A 103 -7.28 -1.43 12.14
C HIS A 103 -7.54 -0.10 12.86
N ARG A 104 -7.64 1.01 12.13
CA ARG A 104 -8.01 2.33 12.66
C ARG A 104 -9.51 2.58 12.63
N GLY A 105 -10.33 1.61 12.18
CA GLY A 105 -11.78 1.77 12.02
C GLY A 105 -12.15 2.73 10.88
N ILE A 106 -11.26 2.92 9.90
CA ILE A 106 -11.46 3.82 8.76
C ILE A 106 -11.82 2.97 7.55
N ILE A 107 -13.11 2.83 7.28
CA ILE A 107 -13.63 2.02 6.17
C ILE A 107 -14.83 2.75 5.57
N LEU A 108 -14.92 2.78 4.25
CA LEU A 108 -16.11 3.23 3.53
C LEU A 108 -16.93 2.01 3.09
N GLN A 109 -18.26 2.10 3.17
CA GLN A 109 -19.15 0.99 2.82
C GLN A 109 -19.13 0.68 1.32
N ASP A 110 -19.02 1.71 0.48
CA ASP A 110 -18.90 1.55 -0.96
C ASP A 110 -17.48 1.10 -1.32
N THR A 111 -17.36 -0.04 -1.99
CA THR A 111 -16.08 -0.66 -2.37
C THR A 111 -15.22 0.29 -3.19
N ALA A 112 -15.78 0.93 -4.23
CA ALA A 112 -15.01 1.82 -5.10
C ALA A 112 -14.46 3.03 -4.33
N SER A 113 -15.29 3.63 -3.47
CA SER A 113 -14.87 4.71 -2.58
C SER A 113 -13.82 4.27 -1.58
N ASN A 114 -13.92 3.06 -1.03
CA ASN A 114 -12.96 2.51 -0.09
C ASN A 114 -11.60 2.26 -0.73
N GLU A 115 -11.56 1.72 -1.95
CA GLU A 115 -10.32 1.55 -2.71
C GLU A 115 -9.68 2.90 -3.04
N TYR A 116 -10.47 3.89 -3.48
CA TYR A 116 -9.99 5.25 -3.73
C TYR A 116 -9.45 5.92 -2.46
N LEU A 117 -10.08 5.68 -1.30
CA LEU A 117 -9.58 6.14 -0.01
C LEU A 117 -8.23 5.48 0.32
N THR A 118 -8.11 4.17 0.13
CA THR A 118 -6.86 3.42 0.32
C THR A 118 -5.75 4.00 -0.55
N ASP A 119 -6.01 4.25 -1.82
CA ASP A 119 -5.06 4.86 -2.73
C ASP A 119 -4.62 6.27 -2.27
N ILE A 120 -5.56 7.12 -1.82
CA ILE A 120 -5.21 8.43 -1.26
C ILE A 120 -4.37 8.26 0.00
N ALA A 121 -4.69 7.29 0.86
CA ALA A 121 -3.95 7.02 2.08
C ALA A 121 -2.51 6.58 1.78
N THR A 122 -2.26 5.79 0.73
CA THR A 122 -0.88 5.46 0.31
C THR A 122 -0.08 6.73 -0.02
N LEU A 123 -0.68 7.68 -0.74
CA LEU A 123 -0.04 8.95 -1.07
C LEU A 123 0.16 9.83 0.17
N TYR A 124 -0.83 9.85 1.07
CA TYR A 124 -0.80 10.61 2.32
C TYR A 124 0.32 10.14 3.24
N MET A 125 0.53 8.82 3.33
CA MET A 125 1.54 8.19 4.19
C MET A 125 2.96 8.18 3.59
N GLY A 126 3.15 8.80 2.43
CA GLY A 126 4.48 9.01 1.85
C GLY A 126 4.96 7.90 0.91
N PHE A 127 4.07 7.01 0.45
CA PHE A 127 4.43 5.92 -0.48
C PHE A 127 4.39 6.31 -1.96
N GLY A 128 4.17 7.60 -2.26
CA GLY A 128 3.86 8.07 -3.61
C GLY A 128 4.90 7.73 -4.69
N ASP A 129 6.16 7.48 -4.34
CA ASP A 129 7.19 7.12 -5.31
C ASP A 129 7.08 5.67 -5.78
N TYR A 130 6.68 4.75 -4.90
CA TYR A 130 6.40 3.36 -5.24
C TYR A 130 5.11 3.26 -6.05
N ILE A 131 4.07 3.95 -5.58
CA ILE A 131 2.78 4.03 -6.27
C ILE A 131 2.98 4.53 -7.70
N ASN A 132 3.64 5.67 -7.92
CA ASN A 132 3.87 6.20 -9.27
C ASN A 132 4.61 5.25 -10.23
N ARG A 133 5.40 4.30 -9.72
CA ARG A 133 6.17 3.34 -10.52
C ARG A 133 5.42 2.05 -10.83
N GLY A 134 4.55 1.58 -9.92
CA GLY A 134 3.87 0.28 -10.05
C GLY A 134 2.39 0.31 -10.45
N TYR A 135 1.75 1.49 -10.48
CA TYR A 135 0.28 1.62 -10.46
C TYR A 135 -0.50 1.19 -11.71
N VAL A 136 0.11 0.59 -12.73
CA VAL A 136 -0.65 0.25 -13.95
C VAL A 136 -1.80 -0.74 -13.68
N MET A 137 -1.87 -1.36 -12.49
CA MET A 137 -2.87 -2.38 -12.17
C MET A 137 -3.51 -2.32 -10.76
N ALA A 138 -3.08 -1.43 -9.86
CA ALA A 138 -3.32 -1.60 -8.43
C ALA A 138 -4.36 -0.65 -7.80
N GLY A 139 -4.92 0.31 -8.54
CA GLY A 139 -5.99 1.11 -7.92
C GLY A 139 -6.74 2.08 -8.82
N TYR A 140 -7.56 2.90 -8.16
CA TYR A 140 -8.63 3.71 -8.73
C TYR A 140 -8.19 5.14 -9.04
N ILE A 141 -6.96 5.54 -8.69
CA ILE A 141 -6.39 6.86 -8.96
C ILE A 141 -5.62 6.89 -10.29
N LYS A 142 -6.01 7.75 -11.23
CA LYS A 142 -5.26 7.90 -12.48
C LYS A 142 -3.94 8.62 -12.25
N ARG A 143 -2.93 8.33 -13.09
CA ARG A 143 -1.58 8.93 -12.98
C ARG A 143 -1.56 10.46 -12.89
N HIS A 144 -2.48 11.14 -13.58
CA HIS A 144 -2.59 12.61 -13.54
C HIS A 144 -3.16 13.12 -12.21
N GLU A 145 -4.01 12.33 -11.54
CA GLU A 145 -4.58 12.66 -10.23
C GLU A 145 -3.53 12.56 -9.12
N ILE A 146 -2.57 11.63 -9.22
CA ILE A 146 -1.49 11.48 -8.23
C ILE A 146 -0.75 12.79 -8.00
N ARG A 147 -0.40 13.51 -9.08
CA ARG A 147 0.30 14.80 -8.98
C ARG A 147 -0.55 15.85 -8.25
N TYR A 148 -1.84 15.90 -8.57
CA TYR A 148 -2.77 16.82 -7.93
C TYR A 148 -2.94 16.52 -6.43
N ILE A 149 -3.07 15.24 -6.08
CA ILE A 149 -3.23 14.78 -4.70
C ILE A 149 -1.97 15.05 -3.88
N LYS A 150 -0.77 14.72 -4.40
CA LYS A 150 0.52 15.05 -3.75
C LYS A 150 0.63 16.56 -3.46
N LYS A 151 0.22 17.41 -4.41
CA LYS A 151 0.23 18.88 -4.25
C LYS A 151 -0.76 19.37 -3.19
N ARG A 152 -1.91 18.71 -3.01
CA ARG A 152 -2.84 19.04 -1.93
C ARG A 152 -2.29 18.62 -0.57
N ILE A 153 -1.75 17.41 -0.48
CA ILE A 153 -1.13 16.87 0.74
C ILE A 153 0.03 17.76 1.20
N SER A 154 0.87 18.26 0.28
CA SER A 154 1.99 19.14 0.65
C SER A 154 1.57 20.49 1.25
N LYS A 155 0.30 20.88 1.09
CA LYS A 155 -0.25 22.12 1.68
C LYS A 155 -0.84 21.93 3.08
N LEU A 156 -1.01 20.69 3.54
CA LEU A 156 -1.52 20.35 4.87
C LEU A 156 -0.41 20.41 5.93
N ARG A 157 0.33 21.52 5.96
CA ARG A 157 1.34 21.75 7.01
C ARG A 157 0.69 21.78 8.38
#